data_AF-A0A7Z1SCD8-F1
#
_entry.id   AF-A0A7Z1SCD8-F1
#
_cell.length_a   1.000
_cell.length_b   1.000
_cell.length_c   1.000
_cell.angle_alpha   90.00
_cell.angle_beta   90.00
_cell.angle_gamma   90.00
#
_symmetry.space_group_name_H-M   'P 1'
#
loop_
_entity.id
_entity.type
_entity.pdbx_description
1 polymer ?
#
loop_
_entity_poly.entity_id
_entity_poly.type
_entity_poly.pdbx_seq_one_letter_code
_entity_poly.pdbx_strand_id
1 'polypeptide(L)'
;IANILAGPLIELAPSLCALVEDGGTIVLAGLLNEQADAVIAAYRAQGMRLAERSDRGHWPTLRLRKRPQIGWKRPRRINAAARGEAPGFGSI
;
A
#
# COMPACT_ATOMS: atom_id res chain seq x y z
N ILE A 1 2.27 -5.36 2.32
CA ILE A 1 3.62 -4.82 2.00
C ILE A 1 4.07 -5.52 0.73
N ALA A 2 4.63 -4.81 -0.24
CA ALA A 2 5.18 -5.41 -1.47
C ALA A 2 6.59 -4.86 -1.73
N ASN A 3 7.57 -5.74 -1.93
CA ASN A 3 8.96 -5.40 -2.26
C ASN A 3 9.34 -6.07 -3.59
N ILE A 4 8.88 -5.49 -4.69
CA ILE A 4 8.98 -6.08 -6.04
C ILE A 4 9.18 -4.97 -7.09
N LEU A 5 9.43 -5.36 -8.33
CA LEU A 5 9.68 -4.44 -9.45
C LEU A 5 8.50 -3.50 -9.74
N ALA A 6 8.80 -2.31 -10.28
CA ALA A 6 7.79 -1.27 -10.56
C ALA A 6 6.74 -1.68 -11.61
N GLY A 7 7.13 -2.38 -12.67
CA GLY A 7 6.20 -2.85 -13.72
C GLY A 7 5.07 -3.71 -13.15
N PRO A 8 5.39 -4.81 -12.46
CA PRO A 8 4.39 -5.63 -11.75
C PRO A 8 3.54 -4.83 -10.75
N LEU A 9 4.13 -3.86 -10.03
CA LEU A 9 3.34 -3.03 -9.10
C LEU A 9 2.28 -2.19 -9.82
N ILE A 10 2.58 -1.67 -11.00
CA ILE A 10 1.65 -0.91 -11.83
C ILE A 10 0.52 -1.82 -12.32
N GLU A 11 0.86 -2.98 -12.87
CA GLU A 11 -0.12 -3.96 -13.37
C GLU A 11 -1.05 -4.47 -12.27
N LEU A 12 -0.52 -4.70 -11.07
CA LEU A 12 -1.28 -5.19 -9.91
C LEU A 12 -2.06 -4.08 -9.18
N ALA A 13 -1.89 -2.80 -9.55
CA ALA A 13 -2.50 -1.69 -8.82
C ALA A 13 -4.02 -1.83 -8.65
N PRO A 14 -4.83 -2.20 -9.68
CA PRO A 14 -6.27 -2.38 -9.50
C PRO A 14 -6.62 -3.46 -8.48
N SER A 15 -6.00 -4.63 -8.61
CA SER A 15 -6.25 -5.79 -7.73
C SER A 15 -5.82 -5.50 -6.29
N LEU A 16 -4.64 -4.93 -6.09
CA LEU A 16 -4.12 -4.59 -4.77
C LEU A 16 -4.96 -3.52 -4.09
N CYS A 17 -5.38 -2.46 -4.81
CA CYS A 17 -6.18 -1.38 -4.23
C CYS A 17 -7.62 -1.81 -3.91
N ALA A 18 -8.16 -2.80 -4.64
CA ALA A 18 -9.46 -3.38 -4.34
C ALA A 18 -9.48 -4.14 -2.99
N LEU A 19 -8.35 -4.76 -2.62
CA LEU A 19 -8.19 -5.49 -1.36
C LEU A 19 -7.98 -4.58 -0.13
N VAL A 20 -7.75 -3.28 -0.34
CA VAL A 20 -7.53 -2.32 0.75
C VAL A 20 -8.86 -1.76 1.21
N GLU A 21 -9.15 -1.85 2.50
CA GLU A 21 -10.30 -1.18 3.10
C GLU A 21 -10.14 0.35 3.06
N ASP A 22 -11.26 1.06 3.14
CA ASP A 22 -11.26 2.52 3.20
C ASP A 22 -10.43 3.06 4.36
N GLY A 23 -9.56 4.03 4.07
CA GLY A 23 -8.59 4.54 5.04
C GLY A 23 -7.40 3.60 5.31
N GLY A 24 -7.38 2.40 4.73
CA GLY A 24 -6.31 1.42 4.80
C GLY A 24 -5.03 1.88 4.08
N THR A 25 -3.92 1.19 4.36
CA THR A 25 -2.58 1.59 3.91
C THR A 25 -1.89 0.47 3.13
N ILE A 26 -1.26 0.82 2.02
CA ILE A 26 -0.29 -0.01 1.29
C ILE A 26 1.10 0.60 1.46
N VAL A 27 2.09 -0.27 1.68
CA VAL A 27 3.51 0.09 1.61
C VAL A 27 4.15 -0.65 0.44
N LEU A 28 4.77 0.12 -0.46
CA LEU A 28 5.50 -0.36 -1.63
C LEU A 28 6.99 -0.04 -1.45
N ALA A 29 7.87 -1.02 -1.62
CA ALA A 29 9.32 -0.90 -1.52
C ALA A 29 9.99 -1.55 -2.74
N GLY A 30 11.30 -1.35 -2.89
CA GLY A 30 12.08 -1.93 -4.00
C GLY A 30 11.93 -1.19 -5.33
N LEU A 31 11.53 0.09 -5.26
CA LEU A 31 11.38 0.95 -6.44
C LEU A 31 12.72 1.60 -6.80
N LEU A 32 12.96 1.82 -8.09
CA LEU A 32 13.98 2.79 -8.53
C LEU A 32 13.39 4.21 -8.47
N ASN A 33 14.24 5.21 -8.21
CA ASN A 33 13.83 6.61 -8.08
C ASN A 33 13.03 7.11 -9.29
N GLU A 34 13.46 6.73 -10.48
CA GLU A 34 12.86 7.13 -11.76
C GLU A 34 11.49 6.48 -11.99
N GLN A 35 11.19 5.38 -11.29
CA GLN A 35 9.96 4.61 -11.43
C GLN A 35 8.91 4.95 -10.38
N ALA A 36 9.33 5.56 -9.26
CA ALA A 36 8.45 5.85 -8.14
C ALA A 36 7.22 6.69 -8.54
N ASP A 37 7.41 7.71 -9.39
CA ASP A 37 6.32 8.59 -9.80
C ASP A 37 5.29 7.88 -10.70
N ALA A 38 5.74 6.97 -11.57
CA ALA A 38 4.85 6.14 -12.38
C ALA A 38 4.00 5.19 -11.51
N VAL A 39 4.62 4.58 -10.49
CA VAL A 39 3.91 3.74 -9.51
C VAL A 39 2.91 4.59 -8.71
N ILE A 40 3.29 5.78 -8.26
CA ILE A 40 2.38 6.70 -7.57
C ILE A 40 1.19 7.04 -8.46
N ALA A 41 1.41 7.34 -9.73
CA ALA A 41 0.34 7.66 -10.68
C ALA A 41 -0.64 6.49 -10.86
N ALA A 42 -0.14 5.27 -11.04
CA ALA A 42 -0.96 4.07 -11.17
C ALA A 42 -1.85 3.84 -9.93
N TYR A 43 -1.29 3.95 -8.72
CA TYR A 43 -2.06 3.78 -7.48
C TYR A 43 -3.01 4.96 -7.21
N ARG A 44 -2.64 6.19 -7.61
CA ARG A 44 -3.55 7.34 -7.54
C ARG A 44 -4.79 7.16 -8.41
N ALA A 45 -4.65 6.58 -9.60
CA ALA A 45 -5.78 6.26 -10.47
C ALA A 45 -6.77 5.27 -9.81
N GLN A 46 -6.30 4.46 -8.86
CA GLN A 46 -7.12 3.51 -8.08
C GLN A 46 -7.66 4.11 -6.76
N GLY A 47 -7.58 5.42 -6.56
CA GLY A 47 -8.12 6.11 -5.37
C GLY A 47 -7.17 6.13 -4.17
N MET A 48 -5.90 5.77 -4.35
CA MET A 48 -4.88 5.90 -3.31
C MET A 48 -4.30 7.32 -3.27
N ARG A 49 -3.80 7.72 -2.12
CA ARG A 49 -3.06 8.97 -1.91
C ARG A 49 -1.68 8.65 -1.34
N LEU A 50 -0.65 9.33 -1.84
CA LEU A 50 0.67 9.31 -1.21
C LEU A 50 0.58 9.92 0.20
N ALA A 51 0.87 9.12 1.21
CA ALA A 51 0.97 9.55 2.59
C ALA A 51 2.41 9.90 2.96
N GLU A 52 3.38 9.15 2.44
CA GLU A 52 4.80 9.34 2.70
C GLU A 52 5.64 8.71 1.60
N ARG A 53 6.77 9.35 1.29
CA ARG A 53 7.84 8.82 0.44
C ARG A 53 9.14 8.91 1.26
N SER A 54 9.85 7.79 1.36
CA SER A 54 11.11 7.69 2.08
C SER A 54 12.22 7.31 1.10
N ASP A 55 13.06 8.29 0.78
CA ASP A 55 14.16 8.16 -0.19
C ASP A 55 15.48 7.77 0.50
N ARG A 56 15.48 6.69 1.30
CA ARG A 56 16.72 6.21 1.92
C ARG A 56 17.60 5.55 0.86
N GLY A 57 18.47 6.35 0.24
CA GLY A 57 19.36 5.92 -0.83
C GLY A 57 18.66 5.85 -2.19
N HIS A 58 19.01 4.86 -3.00
CA HIS A 58 18.49 4.73 -4.37
C HIS A 58 17.16 3.99 -4.47
N TRP A 59 16.65 3.45 -3.35
CA TRP A 59 15.50 2.56 -3.31
C TRP A 59 14.35 3.16 -2.51
N PRO A 60 13.53 4.06 -3.09
CA PRO A 60 12.42 4.67 -2.40
C PRO A 60 11.40 3.64 -1.89
N THR A 61 10.85 3.96 -0.71
CA THR A 61 9.66 3.30 -0.16
C THR A 61 8.50 4.28 -0.16
N LEU A 62 7.33 3.83 -0.62
CA LEU A 62 6.10 4.61 -0.68
C LEU A 62 5.08 4.06 0.30
N ARG A 63 4.48 4.95 1.08
CA ARG A 63 3.29 4.67 1.89
C ARG A 63 2.09 5.36 1.25
N LEU A 64 1.14 4.56 0.81
CA LEU A 64 -0.08 4.99 0.13
C LEU A 64 -1.29 4.69 1.01
N ARG A 65 -2.24 5.61 1.11
CA ARG A 65 -3.47 5.45 1.89
C ARG A 65 -4.69 5.52 0.97
N LYS A 66 -5.62 4.58 1.10
CA LYS A 66 -6.89 4.62 0.38
C LYS A 66 -7.74 5.78 0.89
N ARG A 67 -8.24 6.61 -0.02
CA ARG A 67 -9.16 7.69 0.36
C ARG A 67 -10.41 7.04 0.97
N PRO A 68 -10.86 7.45 2.17
CA PRO A 68 -12.10 6.94 2.71
C PRO A 68 -13.23 7.37 1.77
N GLN A 69 -14.02 6.42 1.25
CA GLN A 69 -15.27 6.79 0.61
C GLN A 69 -16.23 7.13 1.74
N ILE A 70 -16.46 8.44 1.95
CA ILE A 70 -17.48 8.91 2.89
C ILE A 70 -18.85 8.61 2.27
N GLY A 71 -19.26 7.34 2.37
CA GLY A 71 -20.62 6.88 2.13
C GLY A 71 -21.27 6.57 3.47
N TRP A 72 -22.61 6.59 3.52
CA TRP A 72 -23.46 6.31 4.69
C TRP A 72 -23.20 4.96 5.41
N LYS A 73 -22.32 4.11 4.88
CA LYS A 73 -21.97 2.82 5.48
C LYS A 73 -21.16 3.04 6.76
N ARG A 74 -21.68 2.52 7.88
CA ARG A 74 -21.08 2.60 9.22
C ARG A 74 -19.60 2.19 9.18
N PRO A 75 -18.68 2.96 9.80
CA PRO A 75 -17.28 2.56 9.90
C PRO A 75 -17.18 1.20 10.59
N ARG A 76 -16.68 0.17 9.91
CA ARG A 76 -16.25 -1.06 10.58
C ARG A 76 -15.00 -0.71 11.37
N ARG A 77 -15.10 -0.73 12.71
CA ARG A 77 -13.95 -0.54 13.59
C ARG A 77 -12.93 -1.65 13.29
N ILE A 78 -11.69 -1.23 12.99
CA ILE A 78 -10.53 -2.11 12.96
C ILE A 78 -10.46 -2.80 14.33
N ASN A 79 -10.59 -4.12 14.35
CA ASN A 79 -10.48 -4.89 15.59
C ASN A 79 -8.99 -4.99 15.93
N ALA A 80 -8.55 -4.28 16.98
CA ALA A 80 -7.15 -4.24 17.40
C ALA A 80 -6.58 -5.63 17.81
N ALA A 81 -7.45 -6.64 17.95
CA ALA A 81 -7.09 -8.03 18.18
C ALA A 81 -6.61 -8.77 16.91
N ALA A 82 -6.81 -8.23 15.70
CA ALA A 82 -6.28 -8.79 14.46
C ALA A 82 -4.83 -8.35 14.23
N ARG A 83 -3.96 -8.58 15.22
CA ARG A 83 -2.52 -8.56 15.01
C ARG A 83 -2.20 -9.68 14.02
N GLY A 84 -1.68 -9.32 12.86
CA GLY A 84 -1.22 -10.25 11.82
C GLY A 84 0.04 -11.00 12.26
N GLU A 85 -0.09 -11.81 13.31
CA GLU A 85 0.88 -12.86 13.61
C GLU A 85 0.62 -13.98 12.59
N ALA A 86 1.51 -14.08 11.58
CA ALA A 86 1.55 -15.25 10.73
C ALA A 86 1.87 -16.46 11.63
N PRO A 87 0.98 -17.44 11.78
CA PRO A 87 1.27 -18.61 12.60
C PRO A 87 2.41 -19.36 11.91
N GLY A 88 3.55 -19.52 12.59
CA GLY A 88 4.59 -20.48 12.17
C GLY A 88 5.99 -19.95 11.81
N PHE A 89 6.32 -18.67 12.03
CA PHE A 89 7.73 -18.25 11.99
C PHE A 89 8.31 -18.24 13.41
N GLY A 90 8.97 -19.35 13.72
CA GLY A 90 9.34 -19.79 15.06
C GLY A 90 10.43 -18.98 15.76
N SER A 91 10.30 -18.96 17.07
CA SER A 91 11.38 -18.80 18.04
C SER A 91 12.38 -19.94 17.90
N ILE A 92 13.67 -19.61 17.82
CA ILE A 92 14.76 -20.09 18.68
C ILE A 92 15.69 -18.89 18.88
#